data_AF-T1AVS6-F1
#
_entry.id   AF-T1AVS6-F1
#
_cell.length_a   1.000
_cell.length_b   1.000
_cell.length_c   1.000
_cell.angle_alpha   90.00
_cell.angle_beta   90.00
_cell.angle_gamma   90.00
#
_symmetry.space_group_name_H-M   'P 1'
#
loop_
_entity.id
_entity.type
_entity.pdbx_description
1 polymer ?
#
loop_
_entity_poly.entity_id
_entity_poly.type
_entity_poly.pdbx_seq_one_letter_code
_entity_poly.pdbx_strand_id
1 'polypeptide(L)'
;MRNRLTHALEVTQIARAISSQLRLNIALTEAIALGHDCGHGPFGHASEDALSQFIDEGFDHAPWGASVVLAPLNLTDETLDGIANHSWSRPAPSTPEGEVVS
;
A
#
# COMPACT_ATOMS: atom_id res chain seq x y z
N MET A 1 -4.62 21.14 5.09
CA MET A 1 -5.29 20.17 4.19
C MET A 1 -4.25 19.12 3.82
N ARG A 2 -4.52 17.84 4.07
CA ARG A 2 -3.62 16.71 3.77
C ARG A 2 -4.03 16.14 2.41
N ASN A 3 -3.07 15.87 1.53
CA ASN A 3 -3.26 15.12 0.29
C ASN A 3 -2.60 13.72 0.41
N ARG A 4 -2.81 12.85 -0.58
CA ARG A 4 -2.28 11.47 -0.54
C ARG A 4 -0.77 11.40 -0.43
N LEU A 5 -0.04 12.28 -1.12
CA LEU A 5 1.43 12.34 -1.00
C LEU A 5 1.86 12.70 0.43
N THR A 6 1.26 13.74 1.03
CA THR A 6 1.56 14.08 2.43
C THR A 6 1.12 12.99 3.40
N HIS A 7 0.05 12.23 3.06
CA HIS A 7 -0.37 11.09 3.84
C HIS A 7 0.66 9.96 3.82
N ALA A 8 1.08 9.53 2.63
CA ALA A 8 2.09 8.50 2.45
C ALA A 8 3.42 8.88 3.12
N LEU A 9 3.84 10.14 3.05
CA LEU A 9 5.05 10.61 3.75
C LEU A 9 4.92 10.50 5.28
N GLU A 10 3.79 10.86 5.86
CA GLU A 10 3.57 10.70 7.30
C GLU A 10 3.57 9.22 7.73
N VAL A 11 2.89 8.34 6.97
CA VAL A 11 2.91 6.88 7.22
C VAL A 11 4.34 6.35 7.12
N THR A 12 5.09 6.74 6.09
CA THR A 12 6.49 6.35 5.88
C THR A 12 7.36 6.72 7.08
N GLN A 13 7.22 7.94 7.62
CA GLN A 13 8.01 8.38 8.77
C GLN A 13 7.67 7.60 10.05
N ILE A 14 6.40 7.28 10.29
CA ILE A 14 5.96 6.48 11.44
C ILE A 14 6.45 5.03 11.30
N ALA A 15 6.23 4.43 10.14
CA ALA A 15 6.60 3.04 9.84
C ALA A 15 8.12 2.83 9.93
N ARG A 16 8.92 3.79 9.43
CA ARG A 16 10.38 3.84 9.60
C ARG A 16 10.78 3.83 11.06
N ALA A 17 10.14 4.68 11.89
CA ALA A 17 10.47 4.77 13.31
C ALA A 17 10.20 3.44 14.02
N ILE A 18 9.05 2.82 13.78
CA ILE A 18 8.69 1.50 14.32
C ILE A 18 9.70 0.44 13.87
N SER A 19 9.95 0.34 12.56
CA SER A 19 10.87 -0.63 11.96
C SER A 19 12.29 -0.50 12.51
N SER A 20 12.76 0.73 12.74
CA SER A 20 14.07 0.98 13.33
C SER A 20 14.22 0.40 14.73
N GLN A 21 13.16 0.48 15.56
CA GLN A 21 13.19 -0.05 16.93
C GLN A 21 13.08 -1.58 16.94
N LEU A 22 12.33 -2.14 15.98
CA LEU A 22 12.15 -3.59 15.84
C LEU A 22 13.28 -4.27 15.05
N ARG A 23 14.24 -3.50 14.52
CA ARG A 23 15.36 -3.97 13.67
C ARG A 23 14.87 -4.69 12.40
N LEU A 24 13.77 -4.20 11.84
CA LEU A 24 13.23 -4.64 10.55
C LEU A 24 13.94 -3.95 9.38
N ASN A 25 13.69 -4.42 8.17
CA ASN A 25 14.22 -3.83 6.95
C ASN A 25 13.53 -2.49 6.63
N ILE A 26 14.14 -1.41 7.09
CA ILE A 26 13.65 -0.04 6.88
C ILE A 26 13.40 0.29 5.40
N ALA A 27 14.26 -0.19 4.49
CA ALA A 27 14.10 0.11 3.06
C ALA A 27 12.84 -0.54 2.47
N LEU A 28 12.55 -1.78 2.88
CA LEU A 28 11.32 -2.48 2.50
C LEU A 28 10.09 -1.78 3.10
N THR A 29 10.12 -1.45 4.39
CA THR A 29 9.02 -0.71 5.05
C THR A 29 8.73 0.62 4.35
N GLU A 30 9.76 1.42 4.06
CA GLU A 30 9.58 2.72 3.38
C GLU A 30 9.06 2.53 1.95
N ALA A 31 9.52 1.51 1.23
CA ALA A 31 9.02 1.21 -0.12
C ALA A 31 7.52 0.85 -0.11
N ILE A 32 7.10 0.00 0.83
CA ILE A 32 5.68 -0.36 1.00
C ILE A 32 4.86 0.87 1.40
N ALA A 33 5.32 1.65 2.40
CA ALA A 33 4.62 2.83 2.90
C ALA A 33 4.45 3.94 1.84
N LEU A 34 5.43 4.12 0.96
CA LEU A 34 5.31 5.08 -0.15
C LEU A 34 4.35 4.59 -1.23
N GLY A 35 4.31 3.28 -1.48
CA GLY A 35 3.52 2.66 -2.55
C GLY A 35 2.10 2.24 -2.17
N HIS A 36 1.78 2.08 -0.88
CA HIS A 36 0.49 1.56 -0.42
C HIS A 36 -0.70 2.33 -1.01
N ASP A 37 -0.48 3.63 -1.15
CA ASP A 37 -1.45 4.60 -1.62
C ASP A 37 -1.21 4.98 -3.10
N CYS A 38 -0.63 4.11 -3.93
CA CYS A 38 -0.57 4.38 -5.38
C CYS A 38 -1.86 3.97 -6.11
N GLY A 39 -2.66 3.08 -5.53
CA GLY A 39 -3.79 2.44 -6.21
C GLY A 39 -5.13 3.17 -6.16
N HIS A 40 -5.40 4.12 -5.25
CA HIS A 40 -6.75 4.72 -5.22
C HIS A 40 -7.04 5.48 -6.50
N GLY A 41 -8.28 5.32 -6.96
CA GLY A 41 -8.90 6.22 -7.91
C GLY A 41 -9.23 7.59 -7.30
N PRO A 42 -9.83 8.48 -8.11
CA PRO A 42 -10.31 9.77 -7.63
C PRO A 42 -11.26 9.62 -6.43
N PHE A 43 -11.23 10.55 -5.48
CA PHE A 43 -12.09 10.52 -4.28
C PHE A 43 -11.85 9.34 -3.31
N GLY A 44 -10.72 8.63 -3.39
CA GLY A 44 -10.34 7.59 -2.42
C GLY A 44 -11.28 6.39 -2.48
N HIS A 45 -11.66 5.83 -1.33
CA HIS A 45 -12.56 4.67 -1.25
C HIS A 45 -13.91 4.84 -1.97
N ALA A 46 -14.40 6.07 -2.16
CA ALA A 46 -15.62 6.28 -2.95
C ALA A 46 -15.47 5.81 -4.41
N SER A 47 -14.24 5.79 -4.95
CA SER A 47 -13.99 5.19 -6.26
C SER A 47 -14.04 3.67 -6.26
N GLU A 48 -13.76 3.00 -5.14
CA GLU A 48 -13.85 1.54 -5.02
C GLU A 48 -15.28 1.08 -5.28
N ASP A 49 -16.25 1.69 -4.60
CA ASP A 49 -17.66 1.41 -4.83
C ASP A 49 -18.11 1.80 -6.25
N ALA A 50 -17.72 3.01 -6.71
CA ALA A 50 -18.19 3.54 -7.99
C ALA A 50 -17.64 2.75 -9.19
N LEU A 51 -16.39 2.28 -9.11
CA LEU A 51 -15.70 1.59 -10.20
C LEU A 51 -15.86 0.07 -10.16
N SER A 52 -16.17 -0.52 -9.00
CA SER A 52 -16.31 -1.98 -8.87
C SER A 52 -17.33 -2.60 -9.82
N GLN A 53 -18.40 -1.88 -10.18
CA GLN A 53 -19.39 -2.38 -11.15
C GLN A 53 -18.86 -2.53 -12.59
N PHE A 54 -17.68 -1.96 -12.90
CA PHE A 54 -17.06 -1.97 -14.22
C PHE A 54 -15.86 -2.91 -14.33
N ILE A 55 -15.54 -3.64 -13.25
CA ILE A 55 -14.43 -4.60 -13.18
C ILE A 55 -15.00 -5.90 -12.62
N ASP A 56 -14.86 -7.02 -13.33
CA ASP A 56 -15.52 -8.28 -12.99
C ASP A 56 -15.14 -8.76 -11.56
N GLU A 57 -13.88 -8.58 -11.17
CA GLU A 57 -13.35 -8.89 -9.84
C GLU A 57 -13.56 -7.78 -8.79
N GLY A 58 -14.13 -6.64 -9.18
CA GLY A 58 -14.23 -5.43 -8.36
C GLY A 58 -12.99 -4.53 -8.41
N PHE A 59 -13.11 -3.31 -7.89
CA PHE A 59 -12.01 -2.35 -7.79
C PHE A 59 -11.62 -2.15 -6.33
N ASP A 60 -10.42 -2.59 -5.96
CA ASP A 60 -9.79 -2.37 -4.65
C ASP A 60 -8.42 -1.74 -4.87
N HIS A 61 -8.15 -0.61 -4.23
CA HIS A 61 -6.92 0.14 -4.41
C HIS A 61 -5.66 -0.67 -4.08
N ALA A 62 -5.71 -1.56 -3.09
CA ALA A 62 -4.52 -2.26 -2.62
C ALA A 62 -3.99 -3.25 -3.68
N PRO A 63 -4.75 -4.29 -4.11
CA PRO A 63 -4.29 -5.22 -5.14
C PRO A 63 -4.15 -4.54 -6.52
N TRP A 64 -4.97 -3.53 -6.82
CA TRP A 64 -4.83 -2.77 -8.07
C TRP A 64 -3.55 -1.94 -8.10
N GLY A 65 -3.20 -1.30 -6.97
CA GLY A 65 -1.96 -0.56 -6.80
C GLY A 65 -0.74 -1.44 -7.07
N ALA A 66 -0.68 -2.61 -6.45
CA ALA A 66 0.41 -3.56 -6.64
C ALA A 66 0.45 -4.14 -8.06
N SER A 67 -0.69 -4.65 -8.57
CA SER A 67 -0.71 -5.51 -9.75
C SER A 67 -0.90 -4.76 -11.07
N VAL A 68 -1.38 -3.52 -11.03
CA VAL A 68 -1.68 -2.73 -12.25
C VAL A 68 -0.87 -1.45 -12.26
N VAL A 69 -0.96 -0.63 -11.20
CA VAL A 69 -0.32 0.70 -11.19
C VAL A 69 1.19 0.59 -11.13
N LEU A 70 1.72 -0.28 -10.27
CA LEU A 70 3.15 -0.41 -10.02
C LEU A 70 3.83 -1.52 -10.81
N ALA A 71 3.06 -2.34 -11.54
CA ALA A 71 3.58 -3.44 -12.35
C ALA A 71 4.74 -3.05 -13.31
N PRO A 72 4.74 -1.88 -13.97
CA PRO A 72 5.84 -1.50 -14.87
C PRO A 72 7.19 -1.25 -14.16
N LEU A 73 7.20 -1.11 -12.83
CA LEU A 73 8.40 -0.75 -12.07
C LEU A 73 9.28 -1.96 -11.70
N ASN A 74 8.80 -3.19 -11.92
CA ASN A 74 9.54 -4.43 -11.61
C ASN A 74 10.07 -4.45 -10.17
N LEU A 75 9.19 -4.13 -9.22
CA LEU A 75 9.48 -4.16 -7.78
C LEU A 75 9.61 -5.60 -7.27
N THR A 76 10.20 -5.77 -6.08
CA THR A 76 10.30 -7.10 -5.46
C THR A 76 8.95 -7.60 -4.99
N ASP A 77 8.80 -8.92 -4.92
CA ASP A 77 7.56 -9.58 -4.50
C ASP A 77 7.12 -9.13 -3.11
N GLU A 78 8.06 -8.93 -2.17
CA GLU A 78 7.76 -8.47 -0.81
C GLU A 78 7.19 -7.04 -0.79
N THR A 79 7.67 -6.19 -1.70
CA THR A 79 7.15 -4.82 -1.82
C THR A 79 5.72 -4.85 -2.36
N LEU A 80 5.48 -5.63 -3.41
CA LEU A 80 4.16 -5.75 -4.02
C LEU A 80 3.14 -6.41 -3.10
N ASP A 81 3.55 -7.45 -2.37
CA ASP A 81 2.74 -8.12 -1.35
C ASP A 81 2.36 -7.18 -0.21
N GLY A 82 3.34 -6.45 0.35
CA GLY A 82 3.08 -5.44 1.37
C GLY A 82 2.05 -4.40 0.91
N ILE A 83 2.16 -3.92 -0.33
CA ILE A 83 1.21 -2.96 -0.91
C ILE A 83 -0.17 -3.60 -1.12
N ALA A 84 -0.24 -4.82 -1.62
CA ALA A 84 -1.51 -5.51 -1.92
C ALA A 84 -2.32 -5.88 -0.67
N ASN A 85 -1.65 -5.99 0.47
CA ASN A 85 -2.20 -6.56 1.70
C ASN A 85 -2.14 -5.62 2.92
N HIS A 86 -1.74 -4.35 2.73
CA HIS A 86 -1.68 -3.39 3.84
C HIS A 86 -3.05 -3.02 4.44
N SER A 87 -4.15 -3.20 3.71
CA SER A 87 -5.47 -2.79 4.21
C SER A 87 -6.03 -3.83 5.18
N TRP A 88 -6.64 -3.38 6.28
CA TRP A 88 -7.21 -4.25 7.33
C TRP A 88 -8.23 -5.28 6.84
N SER A 89 -8.84 -5.07 5.66
CA SER A 89 -9.80 -5.98 5.04
C SER A 89 -9.14 -7.11 4.23
N ARG A 90 -7.80 -7.11 4.13
CA ARG A 90 -6.99 -8.04 3.33
C ARG A 90 -6.32 -9.08 4.24
N PRO A 91 -5.81 -10.19 3.67
CA PRO A 91 -4.91 -11.08 4.39
C PRO A 91 -3.70 -10.32 4.95
N ALA A 92 -3.09 -10.87 6.00
CA ALA A 92 -1.83 -10.35 6.52
C ALA A 92 -0.73 -10.34 5.43
N PRO A 93 0.08 -9.26 5.32
CA PRO A 93 1.29 -9.27 4.52
C PRO A 93 2.25 -10.40 4.92
N SER A 94 3.05 -10.87 3.97
CA SER A 94 4.04 -11.95 4.16
C SER A 94 5.24 -11.55 5.02
N THR A 95 5.45 -10.25 5.24
CA THR A 95 6.59 -9.70 5.98
C THR A 95 6.14 -8.84 7.16
N PRO A 96 6.92 -8.82 8.27
CA PRO A 96 6.64 -7.91 9.39
C PRO A 96 6.77 -6.43 8.99
N GLU A 97 7.54 -6.11 7.95
CA GLU A 97 7.60 -4.77 7.37
C GLU A 97 6.25 -4.35 6.78
N GLY A 98 5.56 -5.26 6.07
CA GLY A 98 4.20 -5.00 5.58
C GLY A 98 3.19 -4.80 6.71
N GLU A 99 3.27 -5.61 7.76
CA GLU A 99 2.43 -5.46 8.97
C GLU A 99 2.62 -4.11 9.66
N VAL A 100 3.84 -3.56 9.66
CA VAL A 100 4.11 -2.22 10.25
C VAL A 100 3.47 -1.09 9.45
N VAL A 101 3.21 -1.28 8.15
CA VAL A 101 2.59 -0.28 7.27
C VAL A 101 1.05 -0.38 7.27
N SER A 102 0.51 -1.49 7.76
CA SER A 102 -0.93 -1.82 7.73
C SER A 102 -1.77 -1.05 8.77
#